data_AF-A0A1H7CNT9-F1
#
_entry.id   AF-A0A1H7CNT9-F1
#
_cell.length_a   1.000
_cell.length_b   1.000
_cell.length_c   1.000
_cell.angle_alpha   90.00
_cell.angle_beta   90.00
_cell.angle_gamma   90.00
#
_symmetry.space_group_name_H-M   'P 1'
#
loop_
_entity.id
_entity.type
_entity.pdbx_description
1 polymer ?
#
loop_
_entity_poly.entity_id
_entity_poly.type
_entity_poly.pdbx_seq_one_letter_code
_entity_poly.pdbx_strand_id
1 'polypeptide(L)'
;MSGEWGPWIEHDGSGCPLRVGQFVHIEYPWARYVGPVLPGFESDPARWEVTGVPNSSQGYVDSWEWSQPGPCQPVQRYRIRKPLGLVILEEQLQRIEAPQRDEVPA
;
A
#
# COMPACT_ATOMS: atom_id res chain seq x y z
N MET A 1 -15.41 -8.32 7.16
CA MET A 1 -14.18 -8.60 6.40
C MET A 1 -13.30 -7.34 6.28
N SER A 2 -13.01 -6.65 7.39
CA SER A 2 -12.39 -5.31 7.37
C SER A 2 -11.07 -5.20 8.14
N GLY A 3 -10.61 -6.25 8.83
CA GLY A 3 -9.45 -6.16 9.72
C GLY A 3 -8.07 -6.31 9.06
N GLU A 4 -8.00 -6.81 7.83
CA GLU A 4 -6.73 -7.19 7.21
C GLU A 4 -5.95 -6.00 6.63
N TRP A 5 -6.64 -4.91 6.30
CA TRP A 5 -6.03 -3.73 5.68
C TRP A 5 -6.03 -2.56 6.65
N GLY A 6 -4.96 -1.78 6.62
CA GLY A 6 -4.90 -0.49 7.28
C GLY A 6 -5.85 0.55 6.66
N PRO A 7 -5.90 1.76 7.23
CA PRO A 7 -6.66 2.86 6.65
C PRO A 7 -6.11 3.24 5.27
N TRP A 8 -6.97 3.83 4.44
CA TRP A 8 -6.54 4.49 3.21
C TRP A 8 -5.71 5.74 3.56
N ILE A 9 -4.63 5.90 2.81
CA ILE A 9 -3.70 7.03 2.89
C ILE A 9 -3.71 7.69 1.51
N GLU A 10 -4.09 8.96 1.45
CA GLU A 10 -4.00 9.76 0.23
C GLU A 10 -2.53 10.03 -0.08
N HIS A 11 -2.16 9.90 -1.35
CA HIS A 11 -0.79 10.12 -1.83
C HIS A 11 -0.64 11.53 -2.39
N ASP A 12 0.50 12.14 -2.16
CA ASP A 12 0.82 13.53 -2.53
C ASP A 12 1.75 13.64 -3.74
N GLY A 13 2.19 12.51 -4.28
CA GLY A 13 3.08 12.46 -5.43
C GLY A 13 4.56 12.67 -5.10
N SER A 14 4.99 12.56 -3.83
CA SER A 14 6.38 12.80 -3.41
C SER A 14 7.26 11.54 -3.37
N GLY A 15 7.07 10.60 -4.30
CA GLY A 15 7.80 9.32 -4.35
C GLY A 15 7.17 8.23 -3.50
N CYS A 16 7.77 7.02 -3.48
CA CYS A 16 7.16 5.84 -2.87
C CYS A 16 7.49 5.73 -1.37
N PRO A 17 6.51 5.82 -0.45
CA PRO A 17 6.75 5.72 0.99
C PRO A 17 6.84 4.28 1.50
N LEU A 18 6.68 3.31 0.61
CA LEU A 18 6.55 1.89 0.94
C LEU A 18 7.89 1.17 0.84
N ARG A 19 8.05 0.14 1.67
CA ARG A 19 9.21 -0.75 1.62
C ARG A 19 8.95 -1.92 0.69
N VAL A 20 10.00 -2.37 0.01
CA VAL A 20 9.95 -3.61 -0.81
C VAL A 20 9.42 -4.78 0.02
N GLY A 21 8.51 -5.56 -0.58
CA GLY A 21 7.89 -6.73 0.05
C GLY A 21 6.64 -6.43 0.89
N GLN A 22 6.29 -5.16 1.14
CA GLN A 22 5.00 -4.84 1.76
C GLN A 22 3.86 -5.17 0.79
N PHE A 23 2.77 -5.75 1.32
CA PHE A 23 1.55 -5.97 0.54
C PHE A 23 0.66 -4.74 0.62
N VAL A 24 0.27 -4.22 -0.54
CA VAL A 24 -0.49 -2.98 -0.65
C VAL A 24 -1.69 -3.12 -1.55
N HIS A 25 -2.71 -2.32 -1.25
CA HIS A 25 -3.83 -2.06 -2.12
C HIS A 25 -3.75 -0.60 -2.55
N ILE A 26 -3.65 -0.38 -3.85
CA ILE A 26 -3.43 0.91 -4.51
C ILE A 26 -4.67 1.23 -5.34
N GLU A 27 -5.08 2.49 -5.31
CA GLU A 27 -6.12 3.04 -6.17
C GLU A 27 -5.54 4.11 -7.10
N TYR A 28 -5.75 3.90 -8.39
CA TYR A 28 -5.47 4.82 -9.48
C TYR A 28 -6.77 5.51 -9.91
N PRO A 29 -6.72 6.59 -10.72
CA PRO A 29 -7.93 7.27 -11.19
C PRO A 29 -8.93 6.35 -11.91
N TRP A 30 -8.45 5.30 -12.58
CA TRP A 30 -9.28 4.41 -13.42
C TRP A 30 -9.04 2.92 -13.17
N ALA A 31 -8.25 2.57 -12.16
CA ALA A 31 -7.84 1.19 -11.90
C ALA A 31 -7.54 0.94 -10.42
N ARG A 32 -7.48 -0.33 -10.03
CA ARG A 32 -7.04 -0.76 -8.70
C ARG A 32 -6.01 -1.86 -8.83
N TYR A 33 -5.06 -1.88 -7.91
CA TYR A 33 -4.02 -2.90 -7.84
C TYR A 33 -3.89 -3.43 -6.42
N VAL A 34 -3.75 -4.75 -6.28
CA VAL A 34 -3.48 -5.41 -5.01
C VAL A 34 -2.31 -6.38 -5.22
N GLY A 35 -1.22 -6.17 -4.49
CA GLY A 35 -0.02 -6.99 -4.66
C GLY A 35 1.15 -6.54 -3.79
N PRO A 36 2.28 -7.25 -3.85
CA PRO A 36 3.49 -6.86 -3.16
C PRO A 36 4.18 -5.68 -3.85
N VAL A 37 4.83 -4.82 -3.07
CA VAL A 37 5.78 -3.83 -3.58
C VAL A 37 7.01 -4.55 -4.11
N LEU A 38 7.28 -4.40 -5.40
CA LEU A 38 8.38 -5.07 -6.09
C LEU A 38 9.69 -4.25 -6.03
N PRO A 39 10.87 -4.89 -6.14
CA PRO A 39 12.13 -4.18 -6.34
C PRO A 39 12.06 -3.27 -7.59
N GLY A 40 12.46 -2.01 -7.47
CA GLY A 40 12.32 -1.00 -8.54
C GLY A 40 11.09 -0.09 -8.41
N PHE A 41 10.21 -0.33 -7.42
CA PHE A 41 9.23 0.65 -6.94
C PHE A 41 9.81 1.63 -5.91
N GLU A 42 11.02 1.36 -5.41
CA GLU A 42 11.80 2.38 -4.71
C GLU A 42 12.25 3.38 -5.76
N SER A 43 11.73 4.59 -5.68
CA SER A 43 12.16 5.74 -6.46
C SER A 43 13.62 6.06 -6.11
N ASP A 44 14.56 5.30 -6.67
CA ASP A 44 15.98 5.65 -6.67
C ASP A 44 16.23 6.55 -7.89
N PRO A 45 16.38 7.87 -7.71
CA PRO A 45 16.65 8.78 -8.82
C PRO A 45 18.00 8.52 -9.52
N ALA A 46 18.88 7.66 -8.99
CA ALA A 46 20.24 7.44 -9.48
C ALA A 46 20.42 6.22 -10.39
N ARG A 47 19.41 5.38 -10.57
CA ARG A 47 19.48 4.20 -11.44
C ARG A 47 18.18 4.11 -12.21
N TRP A 48 18.17 4.40 -13.52
CA TRP A 48 17.52 3.57 -14.53
C TRP A 48 17.83 4.10 -15.94
N GLU A 49 18.61 3.31 -16.69
CA GLU A 49 18.74 3.41 -18.13
C GLU A 49 17.40 2.98 -18.77
N VAL A 50 16.75 3.91 -19.48
CA VAL A 50 15.52 3.65 -20.22
C VAL A 50 15.88 2.88 -21.50
N THR A 51 15.67 1.56 -21.52
CA THR A 51 15.72 0.79 -22.77
C THR A 51 14.49 1.08 -23.63
N GLY A 52 14.64 2.07 -24.52
CA GLY A 52 14.30 1.90 -25.93
C GLY A 52 12.83 1.85 -26.36
N VAL A 53 11.88 2.49 -25.66
CA VAL A 53 10.52 2.67 -26.19
C VAL A 53 10.25 4.16 -26.43
N PRO A 54 9.91 4.58 -27.67
CA PRO A 54 9.61 5.97 -27.97
C PRO A 54 8.33 6.42 -27.26
N ASN A 55 8.49 7.44 -26.42
CA ASN A 55 7.47 8.08 -25.60
C ASN A 55 6.45 8.84 -26.46
N SER A 56 5.18 8.43 -26.43
CA SER A 56 4.08 9.22 -27.02
C SER A 56 2.84 9.35 -26.13
N SER A 57 2.98 9.23 -24.80
CA SER A 57 1.84 9.32 -23.88
C SER A 57 2.11 10.23 -22.69
N GLN A 58 1.21 11.20 -22.50
CA GLN A 58 1.01 11.97 -21.28
C GLN A 58 0.70 11.02 -20.11
N GLY A 59 1.43 11.13 -19.00
CA GLY A 59 1.27 10.37 -17.75
C GLY A 59 2.42 10.78 -16.81
N TYR A 60 2.91 9.96 -15.88
CA TYR A 60 4.07 10.23 -14.98
C TYR A 60 5.21 9.21 -15.15
N VAL A 61 6.46 9.55 -14.81
CA VAL A 61 7.60 8.60 -14.98
C VAL A 61 7.54 7.45 -13.98
N ASP A 62 6.97 7.70 -12.80
CA ASP A 62 6.65 6.74 -11.75
C ASP A 62 5.20 7.03 -11.30
N SER A 63 4.43 5.99 -10.97
CA SER A 63 3.10 6.14 -10.41
C SER A 63 3.10 6.88 -9.06
N TRP A 64 4.22 6.89 -8.34
CA TRP A 64 4.38 7.55 -7.04
C TRP A 64 4.95 8.96 -7.10
N GLU A 65 5.61 9.34 -8.19
CA GLU A 65 6.27 10.65 -8.34
C GLU A 65 5.56 11.46 -9.42
N TRP A 66 4.93 12.57 -9.03
CA TRP A 66 4.11 13.37 -9.94
C TRP A 66 4.86 14.57 -10.53
N SER A 67 6.13 14.80 -10.16
CA SER A 67 6.89 15.97 -10.65
C SER A 67 7.19 15.95 -12.15
N GLN A 68 7.20 14.77 -12.79
CA GLN A 68 7.54 14.66 -14.21
C GLN A 68 6.56 13.79 -14.99
N PRO A 69 6.14 14.23 -16.19
CA PRO A 69 5.28 13.41 -17.01
C PRO A 69 6.03 12.22 -17.65
N GLY A 70 5.36 11.06 -17.76
CA GLY A 70 5.85 9.78 -18.29
C GLY A 70 4.68 8.80 -18.58
N PRO A 71 4.87 7.48 -18.65
CA PRO A 71 3.82 6.55 -19.06
C PRO A 71 2.90 6.03 -17.92
N CYS A 72 3.23 6.27 -16.65
CA CYS A 72 2.57 5.72 -15.48
C CYS A 72 1.37 6.57 -15.01
N GLN A 73 0.40 5.95 -14.33
CA GLN A 73 -0.76 6.63 -13.75
C GLN A 73 -0.47 7.02 -12.29
N PRO A 74 -0.88 8.21 -11.82
CA PRO A 74 -0.61 8.61 -10.45
C PRO A 74 -1.39 7.73 -9.46
N VAL A 75 -0.73 7.20 -8.44
CA VAL A 75 -1.39 6.57 -7.30
C VAL A 75 -2.15 7.64 -6.54
N GLN A 76 -3.49 7.57 -6.45
CA GLN A 76 -4.24 8.57 -5.67
C GLN A 76 -4.20 8.25 -4.18
N ARG A 77 -4.37 6.98 -3.83
CA ARG A 77 -4.34 6.51 -2.44
C ARG A 77 -3.93 5.06 -2.36
N TYR A 78 -3.42 4.68 -1.20
CA TYR A 78 -2.98 3.32 -0.92
C TYR A 78 -3.33 2.92 0.51
N ARG A 79 -3.34 1.62 0.79
CA ARG A 79 -3.40 1.08 2.14
C ARG A 79 -2.53 -0.15 2.24
N ILE A 80 -1.95 -0.34 3.42
CA ILE A 80 -0.98 -1.41 3.67
C ILE A 80 -1.70 -2.57 4.36
N ARG A 81 -1.39 -3.80 3.96
CA ARG A 81 -1.89 -5.00 4.65
C ARG A 81 -1.29 -5.07 6.05
N LYS A 82 -2.12 -5.29 7.07
CA LYS A 82 -1.64 -5.49 8.43
C LYS A 82 -0.73 -6.72 8.48
N PRO A 83 0.45 -6.64 9.13
CA PRO A 83 1.28 -7.82 9.31
C PRO A 83 0.54 -8.84 10.17
N LEU A 84 0.73 -10.13 9.88
CA LEU A 84 0.01 -11.22 10.56
C LEU A 84 0.12 -11.14 12.10
N GLY A 85 1.29 -10.77 12.61
CA GLY A 85 1.50 -10.61 14.06
C GLY A 85 0.59 -9.55 14.69
N LEU A 86 0.30 -8.45 13.98
CA LEU A 86 -0.59 -7.40 14.49
C LEU A 86 -2.06 -7.86 14.48
N VAL A 87 -2.46 -8.63 13.48
CA VAL A 87 -3.79 -9.26 13.44
C VAL A 87 -3.97 -10.20 14.62
N ILE A 88 -2.97 -11.05 14.91
CA ILE A 88 -3.00 -11.97 16.05
C ILE A 88 -3.08 -11.20 17.37
N LEU A 89 -2.31 -10.12 17.54
CA LEU A 89 -2.34 -9.30 18.75
C LEU A 89 -3.70 -8.63 18.97
N GLU A 90 -4.30 -8.08 17.91
CA GLU A 90 -5.66 -7.52 17.96
C GLU A 90 -6.70 -8.58 18.39
N GLU A 91 -6.60 -9.79 17.85
CA GLU A 91 -7.47 -10.91 18.26
C GLU A 91 -7.28 -11.30 19.73
N GLN A 92 -6.04 -11.30 20.25
CA GLN A 92 -5.79 -11.59 21.66
C GLN A 92 -6.34 -10.50 22.58
N LEU A 93 -6.17 -9.22 22.21
CA LEU A 93 -6.72 -8.09 22.97
C LEU A 93 -8.25 -8.19 23.08
N GLN A 94 -8.95 -8.47 21.97
CA GLN A 94 -10.41 -8.64 21.98
C GLN A 94 -10.88 -9.78 22.91
N ARG A 95 -10.09 -10.86 23.04
CA ARG A 95 -10.41 -11.96 23.97
C ARG A 95 -10.27 -11.56 25.43
N ILE A 96 -9.31 -10.69 25.76
CA ILE A 96 -9.07 -10.22 27.13
C ILE A 96 -10.15 -9.19 27.53
N GLU A 97 -10.55 -8.32 26.60
CA GLU A 97 -11.56 -7.28 26.86
C GLU A 97 -12.99 -7.82 26.89
N ALA A 98 -13.24 -9.02 26.34
CA ALA A 98 -14.55 -9.67 26.47
C ALA A 98 -14.79 -10.03 27.94
N PRO A 99 -15.87 -9.53 28.59
CA PRO A 99 -16.13 -9.82 29.98
C PRO A 99 -16.30 -11.33 30.14
N GLN A 100 -15.43 -11.95 30.96
CA GLN A 100 -15.65 -13.30 31.43
C GLN A 100 -16.97 -13.25 32.21
N ARG A 101 -18.04 -13.79 31.60
CA ARG A 101 -19.28 -14.06 32.31
C ARG A 101 -18.92 -15.15 33.32
N ASP A 102 -18.57 -14.72 34.53
CA ASP A 102 -18.44 -15.62 35.66
C ASP A 102 -19.84 -16.20 35.92
N GLU A 103 -20.07 -17.39 35.37
CA GLU A 103 -21.16 -18.25 35.80
C GLU A 103 -20.83 -18.68 37.24
N VAL A 104 -21.34 -17.92 38.21
CA VAL A 104 -21.35 -18.32 39.61
C VAL A 104 -22.28 -19.54 39.71
N PRO A 105 -21.77 -20.75 40.05
CA PRO A 105 -22.64 -21.88 40.28
C PRO A 105 -23.43 -21.66 41.56
N ALA A 106 -24.73 -21.97 41.50
CA ALA A 106 -25.70 -21.86 42.59
C ALA A 106 -25.47 -22.89 43.70
#